data_AF-T1ETF8-F1
#
_entry.id   AF-T1ETF8-F1
#
_cell.length_a   1.000
_cell.length_b   1.000
_cell.length_c   1.000
_cell.angle_alpha   90.00
_cell.angle_beta   90.00
_cell.angle_gamma   90.00
#
_symmetry.space_group_name_H-M   'P 1'
#
loop_
_entity.id
_entity.type
_entity.pdbx_description
1 polymer ?
#
loop_
_entity_poly.entity_id
_entity_poly.type
_entity_poly.pdbx_seq_one_letter_code
_entity_poly.pdbx_strand_id
1 'polypeptide(L)'
;MAASIRTRGKTSTHLSHYVGSDRKILTSELPTVSDLLRYGILLKQLSKKDKIYIKKELAKDIMTALFDQWTKANSKFIYSVVIHEKRAEKLEENARKEKEENLVAAQFISGEDSDDSEKSESNVENKVQKENSEMTEVYNTQDIRSSALASMRNHTGLRETAEIATAAWIIAGFITDIDKHLIIDHNKVKRAQQKLIKEFKNKFKSEIKEHAISCLLFDGRKDDTKVMLDIVGSSKKFSGIVKEKHYLICSELGGKYLRHFVPGKATESKKPAEIIADNIVEWLKEKNIDDKLLTVPIQTLADMVV
;
A
#
# COMPACT_ATOMS: atom_id res chain seq x y z
N MET A 1 5.42 -55.79 20.02
CA MET A 1 5.37 -55.62 18.55
C MET A 1 4.66 -54.30 18.26
N ALA A 2 5.40 -53.26 17.88
CA ALA A 2 4.84 -51.94 17.58
C ALA A 2 4.34 -51.91 16.13
N ALA A 3 3.09 -51.53 15.92
CA ALA A 3 2.48 -51.45 14.60
C ALA A 3 3.14 -50.33 13.78
N SER A 4 3.71 -50.71 12.63
CA SER A 4 4.25 -49.80 11.62
C SER A 4 3.14 -48.86 11.13
N ILE A 5 3.28 -47.57 11.46
CA ILE A 5 2.41 -46.50 10.95
C ILE A 5 2.72 -46.35 9.46
N ARG A 6 1.83 -46.85 8.60
CA ARG A 6 1.87 -46.60 7.15
C ARG A 6 1.83 -45.10 6.88
N THR A 7 2.98 -44.50 6.60
CA THR A 7 3.07 -43.16 6.01
C THR A 7 2.68 -43.21 4.53
N ARG A 8 1.90 -42.21 4.11
CA ARG A 8 1.60 -41.80 2.72
C ARG A 8 0.68 -42.70 1.90
N GLY A 9 -0.63 -42.46 2.04
CA GLY A 9 -1.50 -42.46 0.88
C GLY A 9 -1.23 -41.21 0.03
N LYS A 10 -0.72 -41.38 -1.20
CA LYS A 10 -0.67 -40.33 -2.23
C LYS A 10 -2.09 -39.78 -2.43
N THR A 11 -2.43 -38.70 -1.75
CA THR A 11 -3.60 -37.88 -2.10
C THR A 11 -3.10 -36.50 -2.50
N SER A 12 -2.34 -36.47 -3.60
CA SER A 12 -1.85 -35.25 -4.22
C SER A 12 -2.98 -34.55 -4.96
N THR A 13 -3.82 -33.80 -4.24
CA THR A 13 -4.49 -32.68 -4.89
C THR A 13 -3.42 -31.65 -5.22
N HIS A 14 -3.34 -31.19 -6.48
CA HIS A 14 -2.34 -30.22 -6.96
C HIS A 14 -2.11 -29.03 -6.01
N LEU A 15 -3.15 -28.59 -5.28
CA LEU A 15 -3.07 -27.52 -4.30
C LEU A 15 -2.05 -27.75 -3.17
N SER A 16 -1.89 -28.99 -2.71
CA SER A 16 -0.94 -29.34 -1.64
C SER A 16 0.53 -29.09 -2.03
N HIS A 17 0.83 -29.13 -3.33
CA HIS A 17 2.15 -28.89 -3.87
C HIS A 17 2.52 -27.39 -3.90
N TYR A 18 1.52 -26.52 -4.09
CA TYR A 18 1.70 -25.06 -4.09
C TYR A 18 1.71 -24.47 -2.69
N VAL A 19 0.94 -25.07 -1.78
CA VAL A 19 0.75 -24.53 -0.44
C VAL A 19 1.78 -25.09 0.54
N GLY A 20 2.40 -26.25 0.29
CA GLY A 20 3.36 -26.89 1.22
C GLY A 20 2.65 -27.70 2.30
N SER A 21 3.35 -28.70 2.87
CA SER A 21 2.78 -29.64 3.83
C SER A 21 3.08 -29.26 5.30
N ASP A 22 2.13 -29.58 6.16
CA ASP A 22 2.27 -29.79 7.61
C ASP A 22 2.84 -28.66 8.47
N ARG A 23 2.51 -27.40 8.16
CA ARG A 23 2.67 -26.32 9.15
C ARG A 23 1.38 -26.17 9.97
N LYS A 24 1.46 -26.48 11.28
CA LYS A 24 0.50 -25.97 12.26
C LYS A 24 0.53 -24.45 12.20
N ILE A 25 -0.62 -23.81 12.29
CA ILE A 25 -0.64 -22.35 12.28
C ILE A 25 0.16 -21.85 13.48
N LEU A 26 1.17 -21.02 13.22
CA LEU A 26 2.09 -20.55 14.24
C LEU A 26 1.35 -19.61 15.18
N THR A 27 1.42 -19.88 16.48
CA THR A 27 0.67 -19.13 17.51
C THR A 27 1.10 -17.65 17.68
N SER A 28 2.15 -17.22 16.99
CA SER A 28 2.73 -15.88 17.05
C SER A 28 2.38 -15.00 15.86
N GLU A 29 1.79 -15.57 14.80
CA GLU A 29 1.52 -14.86 13.55
C GLU A 29 0.00 -14.78 13.32
N LEU A 30 -0.45 -13.69 12.69
CA LEU A 30 -1.83 -13.60 12.19
C LEU A 30 -2.00 -14.65 11.08
N PRO A 31 -3.07 -15.47 11.10
CA PRO A 31 -3.26 -16.52 10.13
C PRO A 31 -3.37 -15.93 8.72
N THR A 32 -2.51 -16.36 7.80
CA THR A 32 -2.61 -15.97 6.40
C THR A 32 -3.63 -16.83 5.66
N VAL A 33 -4.10 -16.38 4.50
CA VAL A 33 -4.98 -17.19 3.62
C VAL A 33 -4.34 -18.54 3.27
N SER A 34 -3.01 -18.57 3.11
CA SER A 34 -2.25 -19.80 2.87
C SER A 34 -2.35 -20.77 4.05
N ASP A 35 -2.25 -20.27 5.28
CA ASP A 35 -2.33 -21.11 6.48
C ASP A 35 -3.72 -21.69 6.70
N LEU A 36 -4.77 -20.93 6.35
CA LEU A 36 -6.15 -21.43 6.38
C LEU A 36 -6.37 -22.58 5.40
N LEU A 37 -5.83 -22.45 4.19
CA LEU A 37 -5.90 -23.50 3.18
C LEU A 37 -5.15 -24.76 3.62
N ARG A 38 -3.96 -24.62 4.24
CA ARG A 38 -3.22 -25.75 4.84
C ARG A 38 -4.04 -26.43 5.91
N TYR A 39 -4.59 -25.66 6.84
CA TYR A 39 -5.34 -26.18 7.97
C TYR A 39 -6.59 -26.93 7.49
N GLY A 40 -7.32 -26.39 6.52
CA GLY A 40 -8.47 -27.07 5.91
C GLY A 40 -8.11 -28.38 5.19
N ILE A 41 -6.96 -28.44 4.51
CA ILE A 41 -6.44 -29.67 3.89
C ILE A 41 -6.11 -30.70 4.97
N LEU A 42 -5.46 -30.29 6.06
CA LEU A 42 -5.09 -31.15 7.18
C LEU A 42 -6.34 -31.76 7.84
N LEU A 43 -7.36 -30.95 8.15
CA LEU A 43 -8.63 -31.46 8.70
C LEU A 43 -9.28 -32.49 7.76
N LYS A 44 -9.29 -32.21 6.46
CA LYS A 44 -9.82 -33.12 5.44
C LYS A 44 -9.02 -34.43 5.35
N GLN A 45 -7.69 -34.38 5.55
CA GLN A 45 -6.82 -35.57 5.55
C GLN A 45 -7.00 -36.41 6.81
N LEU A 46 -7.10 -35.79 7.98
CA LEU A 46 -7.38 -36.49 9.25
C LEU A 46 -8.74 -37.18 9.22
N SER A 47 -9.73 -36.56 8.58
CA SER A 47 -11.09 -37.10 8.45
C SER A 47 -11.21 -38.33 7.57
N LYS A 48 -10.29 -38.54 6.60
CA LYS A 48 -10.33 -39.69 5.68
C LYS A 48 -10.22 -41.05 6.36
N LYS A 49 -9.91 -41.09 7.66
CA LYS A 49 -9.94 -42.33 8.42
C LYS A 49 -11.34 -42.75 8.86
N ASP A 50 -12.31 -41.84 9.07
CA ASP A 50 -13.64 -42.22 9.59
C ASP A 50 -14.86 -41.36 9.16
N LYS A 51 -14.73 -40.20 8.48
CA LYS A 51 -15.90 -39.38 8.07
C LYS A 51 -15.71 -38.62 6.74
N ILE A 52 -16.79 -38.48 5.98
CA ILE A 52 -16.89 -37.53 4.86
C ILE A 52 -17.21 -36.15 5.49
N TYR A 53 -16.28 -35.21 5.38
CA TYR A 53 -16.45 -33.87 5.93
C TYR A 53 -17.46 -33.07 5.09
N ILE A 54 -18.60 -32.69 5.69
CA ILE A 54 -19.58 -31.81 5.04
C ILE A 54 -18.97 -30.40 4.97
N LYS A 55 -19.07 -29.71 3.82
CA LYS A 55 -18.43 -28.39 3.60
C LYS A 55 -18.74 -27.36 4.70
N LYS A 56 -19.97 -27.37 5.22
CA LYS A 56 -20.41 -26.45 6.30
C LYS A 56 -19.69 -26.72 7.61
N GLU A 57 -19.50 -27.99 7.97
CA GLU A 57 -18.78 -28.36 9.19
C GLU A 57 -17.30 -28.01 9.06
N LEU A 58 -16.70 -28.24 7.88
CA LEU A 58 -15.30 -27.91 7.63
C LEU A 58 -15.04 -26.41 7.79
N ALA A 59 -15.94 -25.59 7.24
CA ALA A 59 -15.88 -24.14 7.40
C ALA A 59 -16.01 -23.73 8.87
N LYS A 60 -16.93 -24.36 9.63
CA LYS A 60 -17.12 -24.08 11.06
C LYS A 60 -15.85 -24.36 11.86
N ASP A 61 -15.20 -25.50 11.62
CA ASP A 61 -13.97 -25.88 12.32
C ASP A 61 -12.78 -24.97 11.97
N ILE A 62 -12.63 -24.62 10.69
CA ILE A 62 -11.60 -23.67 10.24
C ILE A 62 -11.82 -22.30 10.88
N MET A 63 -13.06 -21.79 10.87
CA MET A 63 -13.38 -20.49 11.45
C MET A 63 -13.15 -20.47 12.96
N THR A 64 -13.51 -21.54 13.66
CA THR A 64 -13.28 -21.66 15.11
C THR A 64 -11.79 -21.59 15.43
N ALA A 65 -10.96 -22.37 14.73
CA ALA A 65 -9.51 -22.35 14.92
C ALA A 65 -8.88 -20.99 14.57
N LEU A 66 -9.39 -20.31 13.54
CA LEU A 66 -8.96 -18.96 13.19
C LEU A 66 -9.31 -17.96 14.29
N PHE A 67 -10.53 -17.99 14.83
CA PHE A 67 -10.93 -17.09 15.91
C PHE A 67 -10.12 -17.31 17.18
N ASP A 68 -9.85 -18.56 17.55
CA ASP A 68 -9.00 -18.88 18.71
C ASP A 68 -7.59 -18.33 18.54
N GLN A 69 -7.01 -18.51 17.35
CA GLN A 69 -5.69 -17.99 17.05
C GLN A 69 -5.67 -16.46 17.02
N TRP A 70 -6.71 -15.84 16.46
CA TRP A 70 -6.81 -14.39 16.40
C TRP A 70 -6.95 -13.80 17.80
N THR A 71 -7.77 -14.41 18.65
CA THR A 71 -7.92 -14.03 20.07
C THR A 71 -6.58 -14.14 20.80
N LYS A 72 -5.84 -15.23 20.57
CA LYS A 72 -4.50 -15.45 21.14
C LYS A 72 -3.46 -14.46 20.62
N ALA A 73 -3.47 -14.15 19.33
CA ALA A 73 -2.58 -13.16 18.72
C ALA A 73 -2.90 -11.75 19.26
N ASN A 74 -4.18 -11.38 19.31
CA ASN A 74 -4.64 -10.09 19.84
C ASN A 74 -4.28 -9.91 21.32
N SER A 75 -4.32 -10.96 22.13
CA SER A 75 -3.87 -10.89 23.54
C SER A 75 -2.39 -10.52 23.70
N LYS A 76 -1.57 -10.73 22.65
CA LYS A 76 -0.15 -10.35 22.60
C LYS A 76 0.10 -9.03 21.89
N PHE A 77 -0.88 -8.51 21.16
CA PHE A 77 -0.83 -7.16 20.62
C PHE A 77 -1.18 -6.19 21.74
N ILE A 78 -0.13 -5.61 22.34
CA ILE A 78 -0.26 -4.34 23.03
C ILE A 78 -0.81 -3.37 21.99
N TYR A 79 -2.02 -2.84 22.20
CA TYR A 79 -2.56 -1.77 21.37
C TYR A 79 -1.46 -0.72 21.21
N SER A 80 -1.12 -0.33 19.99
CA SER A 80 -0.31 0.88 19.80
C SER A 80 -0.99 1.97 20.62
N VAL A 81 -0.21 2.76 21.37
CA VAL A 81 -0.75 3.90 22.12
C VAL A 81 -1.42 4.81 21.10
N VAL A 82 -2.73 4.63 20.97
CA VAL A 82 -3.55 5.37 20.06
C VAL A 82 -3.71 6.74 20.71
N ILE A 83 -2.96 7.73 20.22
CA ILE A 83 -3.15 9.14 20.58
C ILE A 83 -4.47 9.61 19.95
N HIS A 84 -5.63 9.14 20.43
CA HIS A 84 -6.92 9.52 19.85
C HIS A 84 -7.92 10.23 20.76
N GLU A 85 -7.72 10.38 22.06
CA GLU A 85 -8.67 11.18 22.85
C GLU A 85 -8.33 12.68 22.76
N LYS A 86 -7.14 13.09 23.19
CA LYS A 86 -6.76 14.53 23.21
C LYS A 86 -6.77 15.23 21.84
N ARG A 87 -6.60 14.48 20.74
CA ARG A 87 -6.59 15.07 19.38
C ARG A 87 -7.99 15.12 18.77
N ALA A 88 -8.88 14.19 19.13
CA ALA A 88 -10.29 14.23 18.72
C ALA A 88 -11.03 15.34 19.47
N GLU A 89 -10.82 15.45 20.78
CA GLU A 89 -11.38 16.54 21.61
C GLU A 89 -10.96 17.92 21.09
N LYS A 90 -9.68 18.08 20.73
CA LYS A 90 -9.16 19.34 20.17
C LYS A 90 -9.73 19.67 18.79
N LEU A 91 -10.08 18.66 17.98
CA LEU A 91 -10.72 18.86 16.68
C LEU A 91 -12.20 19.25 16.85
N GLU A 92 -12.91 18.64 17.81
CA GLU A 92 -14.30 19.01 18.12
C GLU A 92 -14.40 20.42 18.71
N GLU A 93 -13.46 20.81 19.58
CA GLU A 93 -13.42 22.17 20.15
C GLU A 93 -13.17 23.23 19.07
N ASN A 94 -12.26 22.96 18.13
CA ASN A 94 -12.00 23.85 17.00
C ASN A 94 -13.22 23.97 16.07
N ALA A 95 -13.93 22.88 15.80
CA ALA A 95 -15.13 22.90 14.98
C ALA A 95 -16.31 23.67 15.63
N ARG A 96 -16.37 23.70 16.97
CA ARG A 96 -17.34 24.56 17.69
C ARG A 96 -17.01 26.04 17.56
N LYS A 97 -15.73 26.41 17.69
CA LYS A 97 -15.27 27.80 17.56
C LYS A 97 -15.53 28.37 16.16
N GLU A 98 -15.24 27.61 15.10
CA GLU A 98 -15.56 28.04 13.73
C GLU A 98 -17.07 28.24 13.48
N LYS A 99 -17.93 27.42 14.12
CA LYS A 99 -19.39 27.60 14.01
C LYS A 99 -19.87 28.86 14.72
N GLU A 100 -19.32 29.17 15.89
CA GLU A 100 -19.66 30.39 16.63
C GLU A 100 -19.18 31.65 15.89
N GLU A 101 -17.96 31.64 15.35
CA GLU A 101 -17.42 32.76 14.56
C GLU A 101 -18.26 33.02 13.30
N ASN A 102 -18.72 31.97 12.61
CA ASN A 102 -19.59 32.10 11.44
C ASN A 102 -20.99 32.61 11.79
N LEU A 103 -21.53 32.26 12.97
CA LEU A 103 -22.83 32.75 13.44
C LEU A 103 -22.79 34.24 13.79
N VAL A 104 -21.70 34.68 14.42
CA VAL A 104 -21.45 36.10 14.72
C VAL A 104 -21.27 36.90 13.42
N ALA A 105 -20.54 36.37 12.45
CA ALA A 105 -20.40 37.00 11.13
C ALA A 105 -21.74 37.12 10.39
N ALA A 106 -22.63 36.12 10.50
CA ALA A 106 -23.95 36.16 9.88
C ALA A 106 -24.88 37.19 10.54
N GLN A 107 -24.79 37.39 11.86
CA GLN A 107 -25.58 38.42 12.57
C GLN A 107 -25.11 39.84 12.27
N PHE A 108 -23.83 40.03 11.93
CA PHE A 108 -23.30 41.35 11.54
C PHE A 108 -23.77 41.80 10.15
N ILE A 109 -24.25 40.88 9.29
CA ILE A 109 -24.72 41.18 7.94
C ILE A 109 -26.22 41.55 7.91
N SER A 110 -26.97 41.26 8.97
CA SER A 110 -28.43 41.49 9.02
C SER A 110 -28.85 42.76 9.79
N GLY A 111 -27.94 43.69 10.05
CA GLY A 111 -28.16 44.84 10.94
C GLY A 111 -27.78 46.19 10.35
N GLU A 112 -28.37 46.57 9.21
CA GLU A 112 -28.50 47.99 8.79
C GLU A 112 -29.90 48.22 8.18
N ASP A 113 -30.80 48.77 9.02
CA ASP A 113 -31.89 49.76 8.82
C ASP A 113 -32.34 50.09 7.36
N SER A 114 -33.60 49.79 6.98
CA SER A 114 -34.78 50.68 6.96
C SER A 114 -34.66 51.93 6.08
N ASP A 115 -35.45 52.06 4.98
CA ASP A 115 -36.79 52.68 5.00
C ASP A 115 -37.45 52.73 3.60
N ASP A 116 -38.77 52.83 3.65
CA ASP A 116 -39.76 53.28 2.66
C ASP A 116 -40.43 52.39 1.58
N SER A 117 -41.77 52.57 1.60
CA SER A 117 -42.95 52.05 0.89
C SER A 117 -42.90 52.06 -0.66
N GLU A 118 -43.69 51.30 -1.44
CA GLU A 118 -45.16 51.23 -1.49
C GLU A 118 -45.69 49.94 -2.16
N LYS A 119 -46.98 49.67 -1.89
CA LYS A 119 -47.84 48.62 -2.46
C LYS A 119 -48.07 48.74 -3.97
N SER A 120 -48.14 47.60 -4.66
CA SER A 120 -49.22 47.33 -5.63
C SER A 120 -49.36 45.83 -5.91
N GLU A 121 -50.59 45.34 -5.75
CA GLU A 121 -51.02 43.96 -6.00
C GLU A 121 -51.14 43.61 -7.50
N SER A 122 -51.18 42.31 -7.76
CA SER A 122 -51.58 41.59 -8.99
C SER A 122 -50.57 41.58 -10.15
N ASN A 123 -50.00 40.41 -10.45
CA ASN A 123 -50.69 39.42 -11.27
C ASN A 123 -49.87 38.11 -11.33
N VAL A 124 -50.58 37.02 -11.08
CA VAL A 124 -50.13 35.65 -11.31
C VAL A 124 -50.14 35.43 -12.81
N GLU A 125 -48.97 35.43 -13.45
CA GLU A 125 -48.84 34.85 -14.79
C GLU A 125 -47.47 34.17 -14.96
N ASN A 126 -47.58 32.87 -15.20
CA ASN A 126 -46.54 31.90 -15.47
C ASN A 126 -45.37 32.45 -16.29
N LYS A 127 -44.22 32.63 -15.65
CA LYS A 127 -42.93 32.68 -16.34
C LYS A 127 -42.12 31.49 -15.85
N VAL A 128 -42.19 30.41 -16.62
CA VAL A 128 -41.21 29.32 -16.60
C VAL A 128 -39.86 29.94 -16.93
N GLN A 129 -39.18 30.44 -15.90
CA GLN A 129 -37.77 30.80 -15.98
C GLN A 129 -37.01 29.49 -15.99
N LYS A 130 -36.67 29.06 -17.20
CA LYS A 130 -35.62 28.11 -17.47
C LYS A 130 -34.32 28.77 -16.99
N GLU A 131 -34.01 28.60 -15.72
CA GLU A 131 -32.69 28.92 -15.16
C GLU A 131 -31.68 28.02 -15.88
N ASN A 132 -31.09 28.56 -16.95
CA ASN A 132 -29.77 28.14 -17.38
C ASN A 132 -28.83 28.50 -16.23
N SER A 133 -28.68 27.59 -15.26
CA SER A 133 -27.55 27.64 -14.36
C SER A 133 -26.31 27.46 -15.22
N GLU A 134 -25.49 28.50 -15.30
CA GLU A 134 -24.12 28.38 -15.76
C GLU A 134 -23.48 27.29 -14.90
N MET A 135 -23.27 26.10 -15.46
CA MET A 135 -22.48 25.05 -14.83
C MET A 135 -21.05 25.57 -14.70
N THR A 136 -20.75 26.26 -13.61
CA THR A 136 -19.37 26.43 -13.17
C THR A 136 -18.81 25.02 -12.99
N GLU A 137 -17.80 24.64 -13.77
CA GLU A 137 -17.11 23.36 -13.61
C GLU A 137 -16.48 23.31 -12.22
N VAL A 138 -17.19 22.74 -11.25
CA VAL A 138 -16.67 22.58 -9.88
C VAL A 138 -15.66 21.44 -9.92
N TYR A 139 -14.37 21.80 -9.86
CA TYR A 139 -13.28 20.83 -9.82
C TYR A 139 -13.17 20.19 -8.43
N ASN A 140 -13.03 18.85 -8.40
CA ASN A 140 -12.77 18.11 -7.17
C ASN A 140 -11.36 18.41 -6.62
N THR A 141 -11.27 19.26 -5.58
CA THR A 141 -10.01 19.66 -4.93
C THR A 141 -9.63 18.83 -3.71
N GLN A 142 -10.50 17.91 -3.28
CA GLN A 142 -10.30 17.11 -2.06
C GLN A 142 -9.02 16.28 -2.08
N ASP A 143 -8.34 16.16 -0.94
CA ASP A 143 -7.13 15.36 -0.81
C ASP A 143 -7.46 13.87 -0.62
N ILE A 144 -6.84 13.03 -1.45
CA ILE A 144 -7.01 11.57 -1.43
C ILE A 144 -5.68 10.85 -1.13
N ARG A 145 -4.76 11.54 -0.46
CA ARG A 145 -3.43 11.04 -0.09
C ARG A 145 -3.46 9.67 0.57
N SER A 146 -4.37 9.45 1.52
CA SER A 146 -4.49 8.18 2.26
C SER A 146 -4.84 7.02 1.33
N SER A 147 -5.84 7.19 0.47
CA SER A 147 -6.25 6.20 -0.54
C SER A 147 -5.13 5.91 -1.54
N ALA A 148 -4.44 6.95 -2.02
CA ALA A 148 -3.31 6.80 -2.92
C ALA A 148 -2.14 6.03 -2.28
N LEU A 149 -1.86 6.31 -1.01
CA LEU A 149 -0.81 5.65 -0.24
C LEU A 149 -1.17 4.18 0.05
N ALA A 150 -2.41 3.89 0.42
CA ALA A 150 -2.90 2.52 0.62
C ALA A 150 -2.82 1.71 -0.69
N SER A 151 -3.21 2.31 -1.81
CA SER A 151 -3.09 1.72 -3.15
C SER A 151 -1.66 1.35 -3.52
N MET A 152 -0.69 2.24 -3.24
CA MET A 152 0.73 1.95 -3.47
C MET A 152 1.25 0.80 -2.61
N ARG A 153 0.81 0.71 -1.34
CA ARG A 153 1.21 -0.37 -0.42
C ARG A 153 0.64 -1.72 -0.83
N ASN A 154 -0.60 -1.74 -1.30
CA ASN A 154 -1.32 -2.96 -1.64
C ASN A 154 -1.24 -3.32 -3.13
N HIS A 155 -0.48 -2.58 -3.91
CA HIS A 155 -0.37 -2.73 -5.37
C HIS A 155 -1.73 -2.76 -6.09
N THR A 156 -2.68 -1.97 -5.59
CA THR A 156 -4.02 -1.87 -6.15
C THR A 156 -3.98 -1.02 -7.42
N GLY A 157 -4.71 -1.44 -8.46
CA GLY A 157 -4.80 -0.67 -9.69
C GLY A 157 -5.49 0.69 -9.48
N LEU A 158 -5.25 1.62 -10.41
CA LEU A 158 -5.71 3.00 -10.28
C LEU A 158 -7.24 3.12 -10.35
N ARG A 159 -7.88 2.30 -11.20
CA ARG A 159 -9.34 2.32 -11.38
C ARG A 159 -10.03 1.71 -10.17
N GLU A 160 -9.53 0.57 -9.71
CA GLU A 160 -9.98 -0.14 -8.53
C GLU A 160 -9.87 0.74 -7.28
N THR A 161 -8.76 1.47 -7.14
CA THR A 161 -8.57 2.44 -6.04
C THR A 161 -9.61 3.56 -6.11
N ALA A 162 -9.85 4.10 -7.32
CA ALA A 162 -10.81 5.17 -7.54
C ALA A 162 -12.25 4.72 -7.25
N GLU A 163 -12.62 3.51 -7.67
CA GLU A 163 -13.91 2.88 -7.40
C GLU A 163 -14.13 2.67 -5.90
N ILE A 164 -13.16 2.06 -5.20
CA ILE A 164 -13.24 1.82 -3.75
C ILE A 164 -13.34 3.15 -2.99
N ALA A 165 -12.53 4.14 -3.36
CA ALA A 165 -12.54 5.44 -2.70
C ALA A 165 -13.85 6.20 -2.96
N THR A 166 -14.38 6.15 -4.18
CA THR A 166 -15.68 6.75 -4.52
C THR A 166 -16.81 6.06 -3.77
N ALA A 167 -16.82 4.73 -3.71
CA ALA A 167 -17.80 3.97 -2.94
C ALA A 167 -17.76 4.32 -1.44
N ALA A 168 -16.56 4.46 -0.86
CA ALA A 168 -16.40 4.89 0.53
C ALA A 168 -16.98 6.30 0.77
N TRP A 169 -16.83 7.22 -0.18
CA TRP A 169 -17.39 8.57 -0.08
C TRP A 169 -18.90 8.63 -0.27
N ILE A 170 -19.46 7.75 -1.11
CA ILE A 170 -20.92 7.57 -1.22
C ILE A 170 -21.48 7.07 0.12
N ILE A 171 -20.86 6.04 0.71
CA ILE A 171 -21.30 5.47 2.00
C ILE A 171 -21.19 6.51 3.12
N ALA A 172 -20.16 7.35 3.10
CA ALA A 172 -19.97 8.44 4.04
C ALA A 172 -20.90 9.65 3.80
N GLY A 173 -21.70 9.65 2.72
CA GLY A 173 -22.63 10.73 2.38
C GLY A 173 -22.00 11.96 1.75
N PHE A 174 -20.72 11.92 1.37
CA PHE A 174 -20.04 13.03 0.67
C PHE A 174 -20.46 13.12 -0.79
N ILE A 175 -20.80 11.99 -1.41
CA ILE A 175 -21.30 11.94 -2.79
C ILE A 175 -22.76 11.50 -2.73
N THR A 176 -23.63 12.28 -3.38
CA THR A 176 -25.06 11.96 -3.48
C THR A 176 -25.47 11.85 -4.95
N ASP A 177 -26.68 11.38 -5.22
CA ASP A 177 -27.19 11.31 -6.60
C ASP A 177 -27.38 12.70 -7.22
N ILE A 178 -27.55 13.71 -6.38
CA ILE A 178 -27.69 15.12 -6.77
C ILE A 178 -26.31 15.73 -6.98
N ASP A 179 -25.37 15.47 -6.07
CA ASP A 179 -24.05 16.07 -6.10
C ASP A 179 -22.92 15.05 -6.28
N LYS A 180 -22.37 15.06 -7.50
CA LYS A 180 -21.38 14.11 -8.00
C LYS A 180 -20.01 14.74 -8.25
N HIS A 181 -19.81 16.02 -7.92
CA HIS A 181 -18.54 16.70 -8.19
C HIS A 181 -17.36 16.08 -7.43
N LEU A 182 -17.62 15.37 -6.33
CA LEU A 182 -16.60 14.71 -5.52
C LEU A 182 -16.22 13.30 -6.00
N ILE A 183 -16.75 12.80 -7.11
CA ILE A 183 -16.32 11.51 -7.68
C ILE A 183 -14.80 11.49 -7.88
N ILE A 184 -14.17 10.40 -7.46
CA ILE A 184 -12.74 10.20 -7.61
C ILE A 184 -12.51 9.42 -8.90
N ASP A 185 -11.78 10.02 -9.83
CA ASP A 185 -11.33 9.35 -11.04
C ASP A 185 -9.93 8.74 -10.87
N HIS A 186 -9.59 7.82 -11.78
CA HIS A 186 -8.27 7.18 -11.79
C HIS A 186 -7.13 8.19 -12.01
N ASN A 187 -7.37 9.30 -12.72
CA ASN A 187 -6.36 10.33 -12.94
C ASN A 187 -6.05 11.13 -11.67
N LYS A 188 -7.04 11.37 -10.81
CA LYS A 188 -6.84 11.99 -9.50
C LYS A 188 -6.02 11.08 -8.60
N VAL A 189 -6.29 9.78 -8.58
CA VAL A 189 -5.46 8.79 -7.86
C VAL A 189 -4.02 8.82 -8.39
N LYS A 190 -3.84 8.82 -9.71
CA LYS A 190 -2.52 8.91 -10.35
C LYS A 190 -1.77 10.17 -9.95
N ARG A 191 -2.42 11.34 -9.99
CA ARG A 191 -1.83 12.62 -9.57
C ARG A 191 -1.43 12.59 -8.09
N ALA A 192 -2.27 12.05 -7.22
CA ALA A 192 -1.98 11.92 -5.79
C ALA A 192 -0.78 10.99 -5.53
N GLN A 193 -0.70 9.85 -6.23
CA GLN A 193 0.46 8.95 -6.16
C GLN A 193 1.74 9.63 -6.64
N GLN A 194 1.69 10.36 -7.75
CA GLN A 194 2.85 11.10 -8.27
C GLN A 194 3.35 12.16 -7.29
N LYS A 195 2.42 12.89 -6.65
CA LYS A 195 2.76 13.87 -5.60
C LYS A 195 3.45 13.20 -4.42
N LEU A 196 2.90 12.08 -3.93
CA LEU A 196 3.50 11.26 -2.88
C LEU A 196 4.90 10.76 -3.25
N ILE A 197 5.08 10.24 -4.45
CA ILE A 197 6.39 9.76 -4.94
C ILE A 197 7.41 10.90 -4.95
N LYS A 198 7.02 12.10 -5.42
CA LYS A 198 7.90 13.27 -5.44
C LYS A 198 8.29 13.70 -4.02
N GLU A 199 7.33 13.75 -3.10
CA GLU A 199 7.58 14.06 -1.70
C GLU A 199 8.50 13.03 -1.03
N PHE A 200 8.27 11.73 -1.23
CA PHE A 200 9.14 10.69 -0.69
C PHE A 200 10.55 10.76 -1.29
N LYS A 201 10.69 11.03 -2.59
CA LYS A 201 12.01 11.26 -3.21
C LYS A 201 12.74 12.45 -2.58
N ASN A 202 12.03 13.53 -2.29
CA ASN A 202 12.63 14.70 -1.66
C ASN A 202 13.02 14.42 -0.20
N LYS A 203 12.12 13.79 0.56
CA LYS A 203 12.39 13.39 1.95
C LYS A 203 13.60 12.46 2.03
N PHE A 204 13.64 11.45 1.16
CA PHE A 204 14.76 10.52 1.06
C PHE A 204 16.08 11.22 0.72
N LYS A 205 16.09 12.19 -0.21
CA LYS A 205 17.28 13.00 -0.50
C LYS A 205 17.75 13.81 0.71
N SER A 206 16.82 14.39 1.47
CA SER A 206 17.16 15.12 2.70
C SER A 206 17.71 14.20 3.78
N GLU A 207 17.08 13.04 3.99
CA GLU A 207 17.52 12.04 4.96
C GLU A 207 18.94 11.54 4.66
N ILE A 208 19.27 11.30 3.39
CA ILE A 208 20.64 10.93 2.97
C ILE A 208 21.66 12.04 3.24
N LYS A 209 21.26 13.31 3.10
CA LYS A 209 22.17 14.44 3.38
C LYS A 209 22.41 14.61 4.88
N GLU A 210 21.38 14.39 5.68
CA GLU A 210 21.43 14.52 7.14
C GLU A 210 22.16 13.35 7.80
N HIS A 211 21.90 12.13 7.32
CA HIS A 211 22.53 10.92 7.84
C HIS A 211 23.71 10.55 6.95
N ALA A 212 24.93 10.73 7.46
CA ALA A 212 26.11 10.21 6.79
C ALA A 212 25.99 8.69 6.67
N ILE A 213 25.92 8.19 5.44
CA ILE A 213 25.98 6.75 5.17
C ILE A 213 27.43 6.33 5.44
N SER A 214 27.66 5.61 6.53
CA SER A 214 29.00 5.12 6.90
C SER A 214 29.41 3.89 6.12
N CYS A 215 28.45 3.01 5.79
CA CYS A 215 28.69 1.71 5.17
C CYS A 215 27.51 1.30 4.29
N LEU A 216 27.82 0.55 3.23
CA LEU A 216 26.87 0.00 2.27
C LEU A 216 26.86 -1.53 2.37
N LEU A 217 25.66 -2.07 2.53
CA LEU A 217 25.38 -3.48 2.32
C LEU A 217 24.83 -3.64 0.91
N PHE A 218 25.30 -4.63 0.16
CA PHE A 218 24.68 -4.97 -1.11
C PHE A 218 24.52 -6.48 -1.26
N ASP A 219 23.40 -6.89 -1.84
CA ASP A 219 23.10 -8.28 -2.14
C ASP A 219 22.41 -8.39 -3.51
N GLY A 220 22.57 -9.53 -4.18
CA GLY A 220 22.07 -9.79 -5.52
C GLY A 220 21.18 -11.02 -5.59
N ARG A 221 20.00 -10.89 -6.18
CA ARG A 221 19.08 -12.01 -6.46
C ARG A 221 18.90 -12.21 -7.96
N LYS A 222 18.83 -13.47 -8.40
CA LYS A 222 18.45 -13.83 -9.77
C LYS A 222 16.95 -14.04 -9.83
N ASP A 223 16.26 -13.21 -10.60
CA ASP A 223 14.82 -13.31 -10.78
C ASP A 223 14.46 -13.59 -12.24
N ASP A 224 13.34 -14.29 -12.43
CA ASP A 224 12.72 -14.48 -13.72
C ASP A 224 11.84 -13.25 -14.02
N THR A 225 12.35 -12.33 -14.83
CA THR A 225 11.66 -11.08 -15.20
C THR A 225 10.91 -11.25 -16.50
N LYS A 226 9.64 -10.85 -16.53
CA LYS A 226 8.85 -10.81 -17.77
C LYS A 226 9.22 -9.56 -18.56
N VAL A 227 9.74 -9.73 -19.75
CA VAL A 227 10.16 -8.65 -20.65
C VAL A 227 9.44 -8.72 -21.99
N MET A 228 9.28 -7.58 -22.65
CA MET A 228 8.80 -7.54 -24.04
C MET A 228 10.01 -7.61 -24.96
N LEU A 229 10.11 -8.71 -25.69
CA LEU A 229 11.18 -8.92 -26.66
C LEU A 229 10.72 -8.41 -28.03
N ASP A 230 11.58 -7.62 -28.65
CA ASP A 230 11.38 -7.14 -30.00
C ASP A 230 11.91 -8.20 -30.98
N ILE A 231 11.11 -8.54 -31.99
CA ILE A 231 11.58 -9.40 -33.08
C ILE A 231 12.42 -8.53 -34.01
N VAL A 232 13.70 -8.88 -34.15
CA VAL A 232 14.63 -8.19 -35.05
C VAL A 232 14.02 -8.15 -36.46
N GLY A 233 13.77 -6.95 -36.98
CA GLY A 233 13.18 -6.74 -38.30
C GLY A 233 11.64 -6.63 -38.35
N SER A 234 10.93 -6.61 -37.22
CA SER A 234 9.50 -6.30 -37.19
C SER A 234 9.12 -5.38 -36.03
N SER A 235 7.99 -4.68 -36.15
CA SER A 235 7.41 -3.88 -35.06
C SER A 235 6.67 -4.71 -34.00
N LYS A 236 6.63 -6.03 -34.16
CA LYS A 236 5.90 -6.93 -33.26
C LYS A 236 6.75 -7.24 -32.02
N LYS A 237 6.13 -7.08 -30.85
CA LYS A 237 6.71 -7.41 -29.55
C LYS A 237 6.01 -8.63 -28.95
N PHE A 238 6.77 -9.53 -28.35
CA PHE A 238 6.21 -10.70 -27.65
C PHE A 238 6.70 -10.74 -26.21
N SER A 239 5.90 -11.30 -25.30
CA SER A 239 6.33 -11.46 -23.91
C SER A 239 7.26 -12.66 -23.79
N GLY A 240 8.47 -12.44 -23.28
CA GLY A 240 9.40 -13.48 -22.86
C GLY A 240 9.69 -13.40 -21.37
N ILE A 241 10.34 -14.44 -20.84
CA ILE A 241 10.90 -14.44 -19.49
C ILE A 241 12.41 -14.46 -19.63
N VAL A 242 13.08 -13.48 -19.02
CA VAL A 242 14.54 -13.36 -19.00
C VAL A 242 15.02 -13.41 -17.56
N LYS A 243 16.10 -14.15 -17.34
CA LYS A 243 16.77 -14.19 -16.04
C LYS A 243 17.62 -12.95 -15.86
N GLU A 244 17.20 -12.09 -14.94
CA GLU A 244 17.89 -10.86 -14.58
C GLU A 244 18.50 -10.97 -13.19
N LYS A 245 19.61 -10.27 -12.96
CA LYS A 245 20.18 -10.13 -11.62
C LYS A 245 19.75 -8.78 -11.08
N HIS A 246 19.04 -8.75 -9.97
CA HIS A 246 18.69 -7.53 -9.26
C HIS A 246 19.61 -7.37 -8.07
N TYR A 247 20.29 -6.24 -7.98
CA TYR A 247 21.07 -5.88 -6.81
C TYR A 247 20.33 -4.84 -5.98
N LEU A 248 20.35 -5.04 -4.67
CA LEU A 248 19.83 -4.13 -3.67
C LEU A 248 21.00 -3.56 -2.89
N ILE A 249 21.01 -2.25 -2.70
CA ILE A 249 21.95 -1.54 -1.85
C ILE A 249 21.17 -1.01 -0.65
N CYS A 250 21.67 -1.26 0.55
CA CYS A 250 21.11 -0.79 1.82
C CYS A 250 22.19 -0.10 2.65
N SER A 251 21.81 0.82 3.53
CA SER A 251 22.72 1.34 4.54
C SER A 251 22.89 0.33 5.68
N GLU A 252 24.11 0.16 6.19
CA GLU A 252 24.35 -0.74 7.32
C GLU A 252 23.56 -0.30 8.57
N LEU A 253 23.54 1.01 8.86
CA LEU A 253 22.72 1.57 9.93
C LEU A 253 21.24 1.42 9.59
N GLY A 254 20.59 0.45 10.24
CA GLY A 254 19.16 0.20 10.16
C GLY A 254 18.67 -0.49 8.88
N GLY A 255 19.57 -0.98 8.02
CA GLY A 255 19.19 -1.73 6.82
C GLY A 255 18.31 -0.95 5.84
N LYS A 256 18.40 0.39 5.83
CA LYS A 256 17.52 1.22 5.01
C LYS A 256 17.84 1.01 3.54
N TYR A 257 16.82 0.74 2.74
CA TYR A 257 16.95 0.62 1.30
C TYR A 257 17.46 1.93 0.67
N LEU A 258 18.50 1.82 -0.15
CA LEU A 258 19.12 2.96 -0.83
C LEU A 258 18.84 2.97 -2.34
N ARG A 259 19.15 1.86 -3.01
CA ARG A 259 19.01 1.73 -4.46
C ARG A 259 18.81 0.28 -4.87
N HIS A 260 18.11 0.11 -5.98
CA HIS A 260 18.01 -1.10 -6.76
C HIS A 260 18.58 -0.84 -8.14
N PHE A 261 19.29 -1.81 -8.70
CA PHE A 261 19.69 -1.76 -10.09
C PHE A 261 19.84 -3.16 -10.68
N VAL A 262 19.77 -3.23 -12.01
CA VAL A 262 20.05 -4.44 -12.81
C VAL A 262 21.30 -4.15 -13.61
N PRO A 263 22.44 -4.79 -13.33
CA PRO A 263 23.65 -4.57 -14.10
C PRO A 263 23.47 -5.10 -15.52
N GLY A 264 24.12 -4.43 -16.47
CA GLY A 264 24.18 -4.88 -17.85
C GLY A 264 24.82 -6.26 -18.01
N LYS A 265 24.67 -6.83 -19.21
CA LYS A 265 25.37 -8.07 -19.56
C LYS A 265 26.88 -7.81 -19.57
N ALA A 266 27.64 -8.78 -19.06
CA ALA A 266 29.10 -8.71 -19.13
C ALA A 266 29.57 -8.76 -20.59
N THR A 267 30.53 -7.90 -20.92
CA THR A 267 31.23 -7.88 -22.20
C THR A 267 32.63 -8.47 -22.02
N GLU A 268 33.30 -8.84 -23.11
CA GLU A 268 34.69 -9.34 -23.06
C GLU A 268 35.64 -8.35 -22.39
N SER A 269 35.32 -7.05 -22.47
CA SER A 269 36.09 -5.96 -21.89
C SER A 269 35.87 -5.70 -20.39
N LYS A 270 34.71 -6.08 -19.82
CA LYS A 270 34.36 -5.75 -18.43
C LYS A 270 33.84 -6.95 -17.68
N LYS A 271 34.48 -7.25 -16.55
CA LYS A 271 34.06 -8.35 -15.68
C LYS A 271 32.71 -8.03 -15.02
N PRO A 272 31.88 -9.02 -14.72
CA PRO A 272 30.60 -8.79 -14.03
C PRO A 272 30.74 -8.01 -12.72
N ALA A 273 31.79 -8.28 -11.94
CA ALA A 273 32.06 -7.59 -10.68
C ALA A 273 32.38 -6.10 -10.89
N GLU A 274 33.10 -5.78 -11.97
CA GLU A 274 33.47 -4.41 -12.34
C GLU A 274 32.22 -3.62 -12.73
N ILE A 275 31.31 -4.21 -13.51
CA ILE A 275 30.03 -3.57 -13.86
C ILE A 275 29.21 -3.26 -12.61
N ILE A 276 29.20 -4.16 -11.62
CA ILE A 276 28.48 -3.93 -10.35
C ILE A 276 29.14 -2.78 -9.58
N ALA A 277 30.47 -2.79 -9.45
CA ALA A 277 31.22 -1.74 -8.78
C ALA A 277 31.00 -0.37 -9.45
N ASP A 278 31.05 -0.31 -10.78
CA ASP A 278 30.79 0.90 -11.57
C ASP A 278 29.42 1.51 -11.24
N ASN A 279 28.36 0.67 -11.20
CA ASN A 279 27.01 1.14 -10.86
C ASN A 279 26.91 1.71 -9.44
N ILE A 280 27.63 1.11 -8.48
CA ILE A 280 27.65 1.58 -7.10
C ILE A 280 28.40 2.92 -7.02
N VAL A 281 29.59 3.00 -7.62
CA VAL A 281 30.44 4.21 -7.63
C VAL A 281 29.75 5.37 -8.35
N GLU A 282 29.11 5.10 -9.49
CA GLU A 282 28.34 6.10 -10.23
C GLU A 282 27.21 6.67 -9.37
N TRP A 283 26.45 5.81 -8.67
CA TRP A 283 25.42 6.27 -7.75
C TRP A 283 25.97 7.11 -6.60
N LEU A 284 27.14 6.74 -6.06
CA LEU A 284 27.77 7.51 -4.98
C LEU A 284 28.17 8.92 -5.43
N LYS A 285 28.73 9.03 -6.63
CA LYS A 285 29.04 10.32 -7.27
C LYS A 285 27.77 11.14 -7.54
N GLU A 286 26.71 10.51 -8.05
CA GLU A 286 25.41 11.18 -8.24
C GLU A 286 24.83 11.77 -6.93
N LYS A 287 25.20 11.19 -5.78
CA LYS A 287 24.75 11.64 -4.46
C LYS A 287 25.76 12.52 -3.72
N ASN A 288 26.99 12.66 -4.22
CA ASN A 288 28.11 13.34 -3.55
C ASN A 288 28.42 12.73 -2.16
N ILE A 289 28.53 11.40 -2.10
CA ILE A 289 28.83 10.63 -0.86
C ILE A 289 30.11 9.80 -1.03
N ASP A 290 30.71 9.80 -2.21
CA ASP A 290 31.92 9.07 -2.55
C ASP A 290 33.10 9.38 -1.60
N ASP A 291 33.23 10.63 -1.14
CA ASP A 291 34.30 11.03 -0.20
C ASP A 291 34.02 10.69 1.27
N LYS A 292 32.79 10.26 1.60
CA LYS A 292 32.33 10.08 2.99
C LYS A 292 32.30 8.62 3.44
N LEU A 293 32.42 7.69 2.51
CA LEU A 293 32.38 6.26 2.83
C LEU A 293 33.73 5.81 3.36
N LEU A 294 33.71 5.23 4.56
CA LEU A 294 34.87 4.56 5.11
C LEU A 294 34.91 3.15 4.56
N THR A 295 36.00 2.79 3.90
CA THR A 295 36.30 1.40 3.58
C THR A 295 36.73 0.71 4.88
N VAL A 296 35.83 -0.09 5.46
CA VAL A 296 36.22 -0.97 6.57
C VAL A 296 36.72 -2.27 5.95
N PRO A 297 38.02 -2.60 6.04
CA PRO A 297 38.49 -3.90 5.59
C PRO A 297 37.80 -5.01 6.39
N ILE A 298 37.38 -6.08 5.70
CA ILE A 298 36.63 -7.20 6.27
C ILE A 298 37.32 -7.80 7.51
N GLN A 299 38.66 -7.68 7.60
CA GLN A 299 39.44 -8.13 8.75
C GLN A 299 39.02 -7.46 10.07
N THR A 300 38.63 -6.18 10.05
CA THR A 300 38.34 -5.40 11.26
C THR A 300 36.93 -5.65 11.82
N LEU A 301 35.99 -6.11 10.98
CA LEU A 301 34.65 -6.51 11.42
C LEU A 301 34.66 -7.83 12.21
N ALA A 302 35.60 -8.72 11.92
CA ALA A 302 35.80 -9.95 12.70
C ALA A 302 36.28 -9.65 14.13
N ASP A 303 37.07 -8.59 14.31
CA ASP A 303 37.59 -8.17 15.62
C ASP A 303 36.59 -7.39 16.46
N MET A 304 35.50 -6.87 15.86
CA MET A 304 34.42 -6.16 16.57
C MET A 304 33.28 -7.06 17.05
N VAL A 305 33.28 -8.34 16.68
CA VAL A 305 32.28 -9.34 17.09
C VAL A 305 32.82 -10.28 18.19
N VAL A 306 33.93 -9.92 18.84
CA VAL A 306 34.47 -10.61 20.02
C VAL A 306 34.16 -9.86 21.30
#